data_AF-A0A447TVK4-F1
#
_entry.id   AF-A0A447TVK4-F1
#
_cell.length_a   1.000
_cell.length_b   1.000
_cell.length_c   1.000
_cell.angle_alpha   90.00
_cell.angle_beta   90.00
_cell.angle_gamma   90.00
#
_symmetry.space_group_name_H-M   'P 1'
#
loop_
_entity.id
_entity.type
_entity.pdbx_description
1 polymer ?
#
loop_
_entity_poly.entity_id
_entity_poly.type
_entity_poly.pdbx_seq_one_letter_code
_entity_poly.pdbx_strand_id
1 'polypeptide(L)'
;MPRNFTVSACQYIVTEINTFEDFITKVRILLNKSQGADVVIFPELFTIELFTLLKKWQERPISHLTLIDQFTDAYKQLFQQEAKERGQFIIAGSHLEQTGADRYENVAHIWGPDGEHYAHSKTHIFPAETGLVYSGRR
;
A
#
# COMPACT_ATOMS: atom_id res chain seq x y z
N MET A 1 24.66 -21.64 6.35
CA MET A 1 23.58 -22.65 6.40
C MET A 1 22.42 -22.13 5.57
N PRO A 2 21.76 -22.96 4.73
CA PRO A 2 20.54 -22.52 4.05
C PRO A 2 19.41 -22.34 5.08
N ARG A 3 18.63 -21.27 4.94
CA ARG A 3 17.43 -21.00 5.75
C ARG A 3 16.22 -21.21 4.84
N ASN A 4 15.26 -22.02 5.28
CA ASN A 4 13.97 -22.10 4.61
C ASN A 4 13.20 -20.80 4.86
N PHE A 5 12.54 -20.28 3.82
CA PHE A 5 11.83 -19.01 3.85
C PHE A 5 10.50 -19.16 3.13
N THR A 6 9.44 -18.68 3.77
CA THR A 6 8.06 -18.83 3.29
C THR A 6 7.48 -17.47 2.90
N VAL A 7 6.82 -17.43 1.76
CA VAL A 7 6.25 -16.21 1.18
C VAL A 7 4.78 -16.42 0.89
N SER A 8 3.95 -15.48 1.35
CA SER A 8 2.53 -15.37 0.98
C SER A 8 2.33 -14.17 0.06
N ALA A 9 1.80 -14.39 -1.14
CA ALA A 9 1.43 -13.33 -2.07
C ALA A 9 -0.08 -13.12 -2.04
N CYS A 10 -0.52 -11.95 -1.59
CA CYS A 10 -1.93 -11.60 -1.48
C CYS A 10 -2.48 -11.13 -2.82
N GLN A 11 -3.61 -11.72 -3.23
CA GLN A 11 -4.44 -11.17 -4.30
C GLN A 11 -5.58 -10.35 -3.68
N TYR A 12 -5.61 -9.07 -4.02
CA TYR A 12 -6.53 -8.09 -3.44
C TYR A 12 -7.59 -7.69 -4.46
N ILE A 13 -8.87 -7.79 -4.07
CA ILE A 13 -9.98 -7.29 -4.90
C ILE A 13 -10.35 -5.90 -4.40
N VAL A 14 -10.16 -4.91 -5.26
CA VAL A 14 -10.56 -3.52 -5.02
C VAL A 14 -12.08 -3.45 -5.11
N THR A 15 -12.72 -2.90 -4.08
CA THR A 15 -14.18 -2.70 -4.03
C THR A 15 -14.49 -1.31 -3.50
N GLU A 16 -15.72 -0.85 -3.68
CA GLU A 16 -16.19 0.32 -2.93
C GLU A 16 -16.19 0.02 -1.43
N ILE A 17 -15.68 0.98 -0.65
CA ILE A 17 -15.66 0.97 0.81
C ILE A 17 -16.26 2.26 1.34
N ASN A 18 -16.80 2.22 2.56
CA ASN A 18 -17.51 3.35 3.18
C ASN A 18 -16.68 3.98 4.32
N THR A 19 -15.77 3.23 4.90
CA THR A 19 -14.89 3.69 5.98
C THR A 19 -13.46 3.18 5.80
N PHE A 20 -12.50 3.83 6.46
CA PHE A 20 -11.13 3.31 6.52
C PHE A 20 -11.06 1.96 7.28
N GLU A 21 -11.98 1.70 8.20
CA GLU A 21 -12.06 0.41 8.91
C GLU A 21 -12.45 -0.75 7.99
N ASP A 22 -13.24 -0.49 6.94
CA ASP A 22 -13.55 -1.49 5.91
C ASP A 22 -12.25 -1.94 5.19
N PHE A 23 -11.38 -0.97 4.86
CA PHE A 23 -10.07 -1.24 4.26
C PHE A 23 -9.17 -2.06 5.20
N ILE A 24 -9.07 -1.65 6.47
CA ILE A 24 -8.33 -2.38 7.51
C ILE A 24 -8.84 -3.83 7.61
N THR A 25 -10.16 -4.02 7.65
CA THR A 25 -10.79 -5.33 7.73
C THR A 25 -10.38 -6.23 6.58
N LYS A 26 -10.40 -5.72 5.34
CA LYS A 26 -9.96 -6.46 4.15
C LYS A 26 -8.48 -6.83 4.21
N VAL A 27 -7.62 -5.90 4.61
CA VAL A 27 -6.17 -6.16 4.81
C VAL A 27 -5.96 -7.26 5.85
N ARG A 28 -6.60 -7.15 7.01
CA ARG A 28 -6.48 -8.12 8.11
C ARG A 28 -6.97 -9.51 7.73
N ILE A 29 -8.03 -9.63 6.93
CA ILE A 29 -8.49 -10.94 6.42
C ILE A 29 -7.38 -11.65 5.63
N LEU A 30 -6.65 -10.91 4.77
CA LEU A 30 -5.56 -11.48 3.96
C LEU A 30 -4.32 -11.81 4.81
N LEU A 31 -3.99 -10.95 5.78
CA LEU A 31 -2.91 -11.21 6.74
C LEU A 31 -3.22 -12.43 7.61
N ASN A 32 -4.46 -12.61 8.05
CA ASN A 32 -4.89 -13.78 8.82
C ASN A 32 -4.78 -15.08 8.04
N LYS A 33 -5.06 -15.06 6.72
CA LYS A 33 -4.82 -16.21 5.84
C LYS A 33 -3.35 -16.50 5.57
N SER A 34 -2.48 -15.53 5.87
CA SER A 34 -1.03 -15.60 5.67
C SER A 34 -0.26 -15.86 6.96
N GLN A 35 -0.95 -16.30 8.03
CA GLN A 35 -0.31 -16.66 9.30
C GLN A 35 0.75 -17.74 9.09
N GLY A 36 1.93 -17.53 9.68
CA GLY A 36 3.05 -18.47 9.62
C GLY A 36 4.01 -18.25 8.43
N ALA A 37 3.69 -17.35 7.49
CA ALA A 37 4.65 -16.94 6.46
C ALA A 37 5.74 -16.03 7.06
N ASP A 38 6.98 -16.10 6.56
CA ASP A 38 8.04 -15.16 6.94
C ASP A 38 7.81 -13.77 6.31
N VAL A 39 7.30 -13.74 5.06
CA VAL A 39 6.95 -12.53 4.31
C VAL A 39 5.53 -12.61 3.76
N VAL A 40 4.80 -11.49 3.86
CA VAL A 40 3.51 -11.28 3.20
C VAL A 40 3.62 -10.13 2.21
N ILE A 41 3.09 -10.29 1.00
CA ILE A 41 3.21 -9.32 -0.10
C ILE A 41 1.83 -8.88 -0.58
N PHE A 42 1.55 -7.58 -0.48
CA PHE A 42 0.37 -6.95 -1.07
C PHE A 42 0.68 -6.39 -2.48
N PRO A 43 -0.33 -6.25 -3.35
CA PRO A 43 -0.12 -5.84 -4.73
C PRO A 43 0.08 -4.32 -4.88
N GLU A 44 0.53 -3.92 -6.06
CA GLU A 44 0.65 -2.53 -6.47
C GLU A 44 -0.69 -1.80 -6.39
N LEU A 45 -0.66 -0.57 -5.85
CA LEU A 45 -1.80 0.36 -5.79
C LEU A 45 -3.11 -0.25 -5.30
N PHE A 46 -3.05 -1.28 -4.47
CA PHE A 46 -4.26 -1.90 -3.90
C PHE A 46 -5.04 -0.92 -3.01
N THR A 47 -4.39 0.16 -2.55
CA THR A 47 -5.00 1.27 -1.80
C THR A 47 -5.92 2.16 -2.64
N ILE A 48 -6.08 1.93 -3.95
CA ILE A 48 -6.91 2.79 -4.81
C ILE A 48 -8.37 2.86 -4.36
N GLU A 49 -8.89 1.85 -3.63
CA GLU A 49 -10.24 1.94 -3.06
C GLU A 49 -10.41 3.01 -1.99
N LEU A 50 -9.32 3.50 -1.38
CA LEU A 50 -9.40 4.66 -0.47
C LEU A 50 -9.95 5.90 -1.18
N PHE A 51 -9.87 5.96 -2.51
CA PHE A 51 -10.50 7.00 -3.30
C PHE A 51 -12.03 7.04 -3.12
N THR A 52 -12.68 5.91 -2.81
CA THR A 52 -14.14 5.88 -2.59
C THR A 52 -14.57 6.54 -1.29
N LEU A 53 -13.62 6.83 -0.39
CA LEU A 53 -13.88 7.58 0.83
C LEU A 53 -13.93 9.10 0.60
N LEU A 54 -13.52 9.57 -0.59
CA LEU A 54 -13.60 10.98 -0.92
C LEU A 54 -15.04 11.42 -1.16
N LYS A 55 -15.39 12.62 -0.71
CA LYS A 55 -16.70 13.21 -0.99
C LYS A 55 -16.94 13.28 -2.50
N LYS A 56 -18.08 12.74 -2.95
CA LYS A 56 -18.50 12.66 -4.36
C LYS A 56 -17.44 12.00 -5.25
N TRP A 57 -16.82 10.92 -4.77
CA TRP A 57 -15.73 10.25 -5.48
C TRP A 57 -16.12 9.84 -6.92
N GLN A 58 -17.38 9.47 -7.17
CA GLN A 58 -17.86 9.10 -8.51
C GLN A 58 -17.83 10.28 -9.51
N GLU A 59 -17.89 11.52 -9.02
CA GLU A 59 -17.81 12.73 -9.86
C GLU A 59 -16.37 13.18 -10.10
N ARG A 60 -15.38 12.57 -9.43
CA ARG A 60 -13.98 13.01 -9.50
C ARG A 60 -13.24 12.36 -10.67
N PRO A 61 -12.44 13.13 -11.42
CA PRO A 61 -11.57 12.57 -12.45
C PRO A 61 -10.45 11.72 -11.83
N ILE A 62 -9.90 10.79 -12.62
CA ILE A 62 -8.75 9.95 -12.24
C ILE A 62 -7.52 10.80 -11.87
N SER A 63 -7.40 12.02 -12.42
CA SER A 63 -6.34 12.97 -12.05
C SER A 63 -6.32 13.33 -10.57
N HIS A 64 -7.42 13.09 -9.85
CA HIS A 64 -7.50 13.30 -8.40
C HIS A 64 -7.07 12.07 -7.58
N LEU A 65 -6.61 10.98 -8.20
CA LEU A 65 -6.23 9.77 -7.47
C LEU A 65 -5.13 10.05 -6.44
N THR A 66 -4.28 11.05 -6.66
CA THR A 66 -3.27 11.51 -5.70
C THR A 66 -3.85 11.96 -4.35
N LEU A 67 -5.14 12.30 -4.28
CA LEU A 67 -5.81 12.65 -3.02
C LEU A 67 -5.88 11.49 -2.02
N ILE A 68 -5.63 10.24 -2.45
CA ILE A 68 -5.52 9.12 -1.49
C ILE A 68 -4.33 9.29 -0.53
N ASP A 69 -3.37 10.17 -0.86
CA ASP A 69 -2.24 10.55 0.01
C ASP A 69 -2.69 11.09 1.38
N GLN A 70 -3.92 11.61 1.50
CA GLN A 70 -4.47 12.01 2.80
C GLN A 70 -4.62 10.84 3.79
N PHE A 71 -4.53 9.59 3.30
CA PHE A 71 -4.57 8.37 4.10
C PHE A 71 -3.19 7.75 4.34
N THR A 72 -2.10 8.36 3.84
CA THR A 72 -0.73 7.84 3.90
C THR A 72 -0.34 7.44 5.33
N ASP A 73 -0.55 8.32 6.32
CA ASP A 73 -0.14 8.06 7.70
C ASP A 73 -0.92 6.89 8.32
N ALA A 74 -2.23 6.82 8.08
CA ALA A 74 -3.08 5.74 8.58
C ALA A 74 -2.71 4.38 7.93
N TYR A 75 -2.41 4.38 6.63
CA TYR A 75 -1.91 3.22 5.91
C TYR A 75 -0.55 2.75 6.47
N LYS A 76 0.40 3.67 6.67
CA LYS A 76 1.73 3.34 7.22
C LYS A 76 1.63 2.79 8.64
N GLN A 77 0.80 3.42 9.48
CA GLN A 77 0.58 2.98 10.87
C GLN A 77 -0.03 1.57 10.93
N LEU A 78 -1.01 1.27 10.06
CA LEU A 78 -1.61 -0.07 9.97
C LEU A 78 -0.53 -1.13 9.74
N PHE A 79 0.28 -0.99 8.67
CA PHE A 79 1.25 -2.02 8.32
C PHE A 79 2.43 -2.10 9.28
N GLN A 80 2.85 -0.98 9.87
CA GLN A 80 3.83 -0.99 10.95
C GLN A 80 3.32 -1.81 12.14
N GLN A 81 2.07 -1.60 12.56
CA GLN A 81 1.47 -2.32 13.67
C GLN A 81 1.29 -3.81 13.35
N GLU A 82 0.74 -4.14 12.18
CA GLU A 82 0.52 -5.53 11.77
C GLU A 82 1.82 -6.32 11.61
N ALA A 83 2.90 -5.71 11.10
CA ALA A 83 4.20 -6.38 10.97
C ALA A 83 4.75 -6.76 12.36
N LYS A 84 4.69 -5.82 13.31
CA LYS A 84 5.13 -6.03 14.69
C LYS A 84 4.29 -7.07 15.42
N GLU A 85 2.96 -6.96 15.36
CA GLU A 85 2.05 -7.86 16.07
C GLU A 85 2.11 -9.29 15.56
N ARG A 86 2.37 -9.47 14.26
CA ARG A 86 2.42 -10.80 13.63
C ARG A 86 3.81 -11.43 13.64
N GLY A 87 4.85 -10.65 13.91
CA GLY A 87 6.24 -11.12 13.81
C GLY A 87 6.65 -11.43 12.36
N GLN A 88 6.10 -10.69 11.38
CA GLN A 88 6.29 -10.95 9.94
C GLN A 88 6.86 -9.73 9.23
N PHE A 89 7.61 -9.94 8.16
CA PHE A 89 7.87 -8.88 7.19
C PHE A 89 6.64 -8.70 6.30
N ILE A 90 6.17 -7.47 6.15
CA ILE A 90 5.04 -7.15 5.28
C ILE A 90 5.48 -6.17 4.21
N ILE A 91 5.50 -6.63 2.96
CA ILE A 91 5.59 -5.78 1.77
C ILE A 91 4.17 -5.26 1.52
N ALA A 92 3.91 -4.05 2.00
CA ALA A 92 2.59 -3.48 2.14
C ALA A 92 2.03 -2.90 0.83
N GLY A 93 2.32 -3.53 -0.30
CA GLY A 93 1.93 -3.05 -1.61
C GLY A 93 2.50 -1.66 -1.87
N SER A 94 1.83 -0.91 -2.73
CA SER A 94 2.21 0.47 -2.98
C SER A 94 1.05 1.45 -2.86
N HIS A 95 1.42 2.69 -2.57
CA HIS A 95 0.53 3.82 -2.33
C HIS A 95 0.98 5.03 -3.14
N LEU A 96 0.06 5.94 -3.46
CA LEU A 96 0.42 7.23 -4.03
C LEU A 96 0.76 8.18 -2.89
N GLU A 97 2.01 8.62 -2.83
CA GLU A 97 2.52 9.45 -1.75
C GLU A 97 3.12 10.75 -2.30
N GLN A 98 2.86 11.86 -1.61
CA GLN A 98 3.54 13.13 -1.89
C GLN A 98 5.01 13.07 -1.41
N THR A 99 5.95 13.20 -2.35
CA THR A 99 7.40 13.16 -2.11
C THR A 99 8.10 14.52 -2.31
N GLY A 100 7.34 15.53 -2.73
CA GLY A 100 7.79 16.92 -2.90
C GLY A 100 6.60 17.86 -3.11
N ALA A 101 6.84 19.17 -3.24
CA ALA A 101 5.81 20.22 -3.22
C ALA A 101 4.60 19.92 -4.13
N ASP A 102 4.80 19.34 -5.31
CA ASP A 102 3.74 18.91 -6.23
C ASP A 102 4.10 17.59 -6.94
N ARG A 103 4.85 16.73 -6.23
CA ARG A 103 5.39 15.50 -6.78
C ARG A 103 4.81 14.30 -6.04
N TYR A 104 4.00 13.52 -6.74
CA TYR A 104 3.47 12.26 -6.26
C TYR A 104 4.21 11.09 -6.88
N GLU A 105 4.52 10.08 -6.09
CA GLU A 105 5.17 8.86 -6.54
C GLU A 105 4.36 7.64 -6.11
N ASN A 106 4.49 6.56 -6.88
CA ASN A 106 3.97 5.25 -6.51
C ASN A 106 5.05 4.56 -5.64
N VAL A 107 4.85 4.55 -4.33
CA VAL A 107 5.84 4.12 -3.33
C VAL A 107 5.42 2.80 -2.72
N ALA A 108 6.29 1.80 -2.81
CA ALA A 108 6.13 0.54 -2.08
C ALA A 108 6.84 0.61 -0.73
N HIS A 109 6.20 0.10 0.32
CA HIS A 109 6.76 0.06 1.66
C HIS A 109 6.92 -1.36 2.19
N ILE A 110 7.93 -1.56 3.03
CA ILE A 110 8.18 -2.81 3.74
C ILE A 110 8.31 -2.48 5.22
N TRP A 111 7.56 -3.20 6.05
CA TRP A 111 7.70 -3.16 7.50
C TRP A 111 8.15 -4.50 8.04
N GLY A 112 9.08 -4.47 8.99
CA GLY A 112 9.58 -5.64 9.69
C GLY A 112 9.05 -5.75 11.13
N PRO A 113 9.22 -6.92 11.75
CA PRO A 113 8.69 -7.19 13.09
C PRO A 113 9.42 -6.41 14.19
N ASP A 114 10.66 -5.99 13.96
CA ASP A 114 11.51 -5.30 14.94
C ASP A 114 11.49 -3.77 14.74
N GLY A 115 10.52 -3.27 13.95
CA GLY A 115 10.34 -1.85 13.66
C GLY A 115 11.11 -1.37 12.43
N GLU A 116 11.62 -2.27 11.61
CA GLU A 116 12.27 -1.92 10.35
C GLU A 116 11.28 -1.29 9.37
N HIS A 117 11.76 -0.32 8.60
CA HIS A 117 11.00 0.31 7.53
C HIS A 117 11.89 0.52 6.32
N TYR A 118 11.40 0.09 5.16
CA TYR A 118 12.02 0.35 3.87
C TYR A 118 10.97 0.93 2.92
N ALA A 119 11.41 1.77 1.99
CA ALA A 119 10.55 2.36 0.97
C ALA A 119 11.27 2.37 -0.38
N HIS A 120 10.51 2.16 -1.45
CA HIS A 120 11.03 2.23 -2.81
C HIS A 120 10.00 2.81 -3.77
N SER A 121 10.34 3.94 -4.38
CA SER A 121 9.54 4.60 -5.41
C SER A 121 9.67 3.89 -6.76
N LYS A 122 8.55 3.73 -7.48
CA LYS A 122 8.51 3.15 -8.82
C LYS A 122 9.41 3.95 -9.78
N THR A 123 10.39 3.27 -10.38
CA THR A 123 11.41 3.93 -11.24
C THR A 123 11.03 3.98 -12.72
N HIS A 124 10.10 3.13 -13.16
CA HIS A 124 9.62 3.07 -14.54
C HIS A 124 8.11 3.22 -14.54
N ILE A 125 7.64 4.41 -14.91
CA ILE A 125 6.22 4.74 -14.93
C ILE A 125 5.58 4.15 -16.18
N PHE A 126 4.43 3.51 -15.99
CA PHE A 126 3.66 2.97 -17.11
C PHE A 126 3.02 4.14 -17.89
N PRO A 127 2.91 4.09 -19.23
CA PRO A 127 2.37 5.22 -19.99
C PRO A 127 0.99 5.73 -19.52
N ALA A 128 0.12 4.86 -19.03
CA ALA A 128 -1.20 5.26 -18.49
C ALA A 128 -1.13 5.99 -17.13
N GLU A 129 0.01 5.94 -16.45
CA GLU A 129 0.27 6.67 -15.20
C GLU A 129 0.90 8.06 -15.47
N THR A 130 1.21 8.37 -16.74
CA THR A 130 1.80 9.66 -17.15
C THR A 130 0.84 10.80 -16.79
N GLY A 131 1.34 11.78 -16.04
CA GLY A 131 0.55 12.92 -15.55
C GLY A 131 -0.13 12.71 -14.20
N LEU A 132 -0.07 11.48 -13.64
CA LEU A 132 -0.55 11.18 -12.29
C LEU A 132 0.61 11.06 -11.29
N VAL A 133 1.71 10.41 -11.70
CA VAL A 133 2.87 10.15 -10.84
C VAL A 133 4.19 10.36 -11.56
N TYR A 134 5.23 10.65 -10.77
CA TYR A 134 6.60 10.83 -11.23
C TYR A 134 7.43 9.56 -10.99
N SER A 135 8.43 9.36 -11.84
CA SER A 135 9.44 8.31 -11.65
C SER A 135 10.31 8.62 -10.45
N GLY A 136 10.57 7.63 -9.61
CA GLY A 136 11.52 7.70 -8.49
C GLY A 136 12.99 7.74 -8.89
N ARG A 137 13.32 7.85 -10.19
CA ARG A 137 14.72 8.08 -10.62
C ARG A 137 15.16 9.45 -10.08
N ARG A 138 16.18 9.44 -9.22
CA ARG A 138 16.89 10.63 -8.75
C ARG A 138 17.92 11.06 -9.78
#